data_AF-A0A8D8BPU6-F1
#
_entry.id   AF-A0A8D8BPU6-F1
#
_cell.length_a   1.000
_cell.length_b   1.000
_cell.length_c   1.000
_cell.angle_alpha   90.00
_cell.angle_beta   90.00
_cell.angle_gamma   90.00
#
_symmetry.space_group_name_H-M   'P 1'
#
loop_
_entity.id
_entity.type
_entity.pdbx_description
1 polymer ?
#
loop_
_entity_poly.entity_id
_entity_poly.type
_entity_poly.pdbx_seq_one_letter_code
_entity_poly.pdbx_strand_id
1 'polypeptide(L)'
;FRLGFGSFVEKKLMPFVSTALKLLKNPCALDKGSTAVCEPPYGYINHVSLSTDTKKFQDNVKSAKISSNLDGPEGSMDALLQAVVCRDEIGWRSQARRLLLLSTDGGFHYAGDGKLSGLIVPNDGECHLNSRNLYTHSTLQDYPSISQVNQKVQDNQINVIFAVTENQLPVYEGLARLIDGASAAMLSNDSSNIVSLVYDQYNKISSSIEMKDNHIEGLLDIKYFSS
;
A
#
# COMPACT_ATOMS: atom_id res chain seq x y z
N PHE A 1 -1.82 2.91 -21.53
CA PHE A 1 -1.62 2.68 -20.09
C PHE A 1 -2.83 3.24 -19.33
N ARG A 2 -3.04 2.88 -18.06
CA ARG A 2 -4.07 3.46 -17.19
C ARG A 2 -3.43 3.86 -15.87
N LEU A 3 -3.86 4.98 -15.29
CA LEU A 3 -3.36 5.49 -14.01
C LEU A 3 -4.53 5.63 -13.04
N GLY A 4 -4.24 5.36 -11.78
CA GLY A 4 -5.16 5.46 -10.65
C GLY A 4 -4.39 5.97 -9.44
N PHE A 5 -5.11 6.45 -8.43
CA PHE A 5 -4.51 7.06 -7.25
C PHE A 5 -5.34 6.73 -6.01
N GLY A 6 -4.65 6.31 -4.96
CA GLY A 6 -5.19 6.14 -3.62
C GLY A 6 -4.19 6.66 -2.60
N SER A 7 -4.67 6.91 -1.39
CA SER A 7 -3.84 7.35 -0.28
C SER A 7 -4.25 6.66 1.02
N PHE A 8 -3.35 6.66 1.99
CA PHE A 8 -3.55 6.08 3.29
C PHE A 8 -2.87 6.95 4.35
N VAL A 9 -3.27 6.73 5.60
CA VAL A 9 -2.59 7.28 6.77
C VAL A 9 -2.50 6.14 7.77
N GLU A 10 -3.52 6.00 8.61
CA GLU A 10 -3.52 5.05 9.70
C GLU A 10 -4.95 4.77 10.20
N LYS A 11 -5.13 3.64 10.89
CA LYS A 11 -6.34 3.29 11.62
C LYS A 11 -6.68 4.40 12.60
N LYS A 12 -7.91 4.90 12.52
CA LYS A 12 -8.39 6.03 13.32
C LYS A 12 -8.76 5.63 14.75
N LEU A 13 -7.81 5.03 15.48
CA LEU A 13 -7.94 4.53 16.84
C LEU A 13 -6.69 4.89 17.67
N MET A 14 -6.87 5.04 18.98
CA MET A 14 -5.74 5.12 19.91
C MET A 14 -5.12 3.73 20.08
N PRO A 15 -3.78 3.58 20.10
CA PRO A 15 -2.81 4.67 20.27
C PRO A 15 -2.25 5.28 18.98
N PHE A 16 -2.65 4.80 17.81
CA PHE A 16 -2.08 5.24 16.52
C PHE A 16 -2.41 6.70 16.19
N VAL A 17 -3.63 7.15 16.50
CA VAL A 17 -4.03 8.56 16.34
C VAL A 17 -4.62 9.12 17.63
N SER A 18 -4.51 10.43 17.83
CA SER A 18 -5.14 11.09 18.98
C SER A 18 -6.65 11.14 18.84
N THR A 19 -7.38 10.79 19.90
CA THR A 19 -8.85 10.92 19.99
C THR A 19 -9.32 12.30 20.47
N ALA A 20 -8.41 13.23 20.79
CA ALA A 20 -8.77 14.58 21.16
C ALA A 20 -9.45 15.29 19.97
N LEU A 21 -10.64 15.87 20.16
CA LEU A 21 -11.44 16.46 19.08
C LEU A 21 -10.69 17.50 18.23
N LYS A 22 -9.77 18.26 18.84
CA LYS A 22 -8.92 19.23 18.13
C LYS A 22 -7.98 18.53 17.14
N LEU A 23 -7.37 17.43 17.56
CA LEU A 23 -6.37 16.68 16.79
C LEU A 23 -7.02 15.73 15.77
N LEU A 24 -8.22 15.21 16.07
CA LEU A 24 -9.03 14.50 15.07
C LEU A 24 -9.46 15.39 13.90
N LYS A 25 -9.57 16.70 14.11
CA LYS A 25 -9.90 17.67 13.05
C LYS A 25 -8.67 18.19 12.31
N ASN A 26 -7.56 18.39 13.01
CA ASN A 26 -6.28 18.79 12.43
C ASN A 26 -5.13 18.11 13.20
N PRO A 27 -4.62 16.95 12.74
CA PRO A 27 -3.59 16.21 13.46
C PRO A 27 -2.26 16.97 13.51
N CYS A 28 -1.96 17.79 12.50
CA CYS A 28 -0.75 18.60 12.46
C CYS A 28 -0.67 19.70 13.53
N ALA A 29 -1.76 19.97 14.26
CA ALA A 29 -1.74 20.83 15.43
C ALA A 29 -0.96 20.24 16.63
N LEU A 30 -0.50 18.99 16.53
CA LEU A 30 0.44 18.36 17.46
C LEU A 30 1.83 18.99 17.42
N ASP A 31 2.28 19.41 16.24
CA ASP A 31 3.58 20.04 16.07
C ASP A 31 3.53 21.49 16.57
N LYS A 32 4.21 21.74 17.70
CA LYS A 32 4.19 23.04 18.40
C LYS A 32 4.93 24.09 17.57
N GLY A 33 4.18 24.78 16.71
CA GLY A 33 4.70 25.82 15.81
C GLY A 33 4.19 25.68 14.38
N SER A 34 3.59 24.53 14.04
CA SER A 34 2.97 24.32 12.75
C SER A 34 1.65 25.10 12.65
N THR A 35 1.51 25.87 11.58
CA THR A 35 0.23 26.46 11.14
C THR A 35 -0.45 25.60 10.08
N ALA A 36 0.10 24.42 9.78
CA ALA A 36 -0.42 23.54 8.76
C ALA A 36 -1.82 23.04 9.14
N VAL A 37 -2.70 23.04 8.14
CA VAL A 37 -4.03 22.44 8.22
C VAL A 37 -3.98 21.12 7.47
N CYS A 38 -4.02 20.03 8.23
CA CYS A 38 -3.99 18.68 7.71
C CYS A 38 -5.38 18.05 7.71
N GLU A 39 -5.58 17.08 6.84
CA GLU A 39 -6.82 16.31 6.82
C GLU A 39 -6.94 15.44 8.08
N PRO A 40 -8.18 15.15 8.54
CA PRO A 40 -8.42 14.15 9.56
C PRO A 40 -7.79 12.80 9.20
N PRO A 41 -7.26 12.02 10.16
CA PRO A 41 -6.75 10.68 9.88
C PRO A 41 -7.82 9.74 9.31
N TYR A 42 -7.41 8.89 8.38
CA TYR A 42 -8.21 7.86 7.73
C TYR A 42 -7.34 6.65 7.37
N GLY A 43 -7.94 5.47 7.24
CA GLY A 43 -7.22 4.24 6.87
C GLY A 43 -6.75 4.27 5.42
N TYR A 44 -7.65 4.06 4.47
CA TYR A 44 -7.35 4.05 3.03
C TYR A 44 -8.51 4.62 2.20
N ILE A 45 -8.19 5.42 1.18
CA ILE A 45 -9.14 5.95 0.20
C ILE A 45 -8.61 5.69 -1.21
N ASN A 46 -9.45 5.13 -2.08
CA ASN A 46 -9.21 5.07 -3.52
C ASN A 46 -9.84 6.31 -4.20
N HIS A 47 -9.03 7.34 -4.46
CA HIS A 47 -9.50 8.60 -5.05
C HIS A 47 -9.85 8.47 -6.53
N VAL A 48 -9.05 7.72 -7.29
CA VAL A 48 -9.16 7.61 -8.74
C VAL A 48 -8.93 6.17 -9.18
N SER A 49 -9.98 5.53 -9.65
CA SER A 49 -9.88 4.25 -10.35
C SER A 49 -9.03 4.36 -11.63
N LEU A 50 -8.38 3.26 -12.00
CA LEU A 50 -7.53 3.15 -13.18
C LEU A 50 -8.28 3.54 -14.46
N SER A 51 -7.87 4.66 -15.05
CA SER A 51 -8.45 5.18 -16.29
C SER A 51 -7.38 5.74 -17.22
N THR A 52 -7.79 6.11 -18.44
CA THR A 52 -6.93 6.81 -19.40
C THR A 52 -6.91 8.33 -19.19
N ASP A 53 -7.68 8.84 -18.23
CA ASP A 53 -7.74 10.26 -17.92
C ASP A 53 -6.58 10.67 -17.01
N THR A 54 -5.46 11.03 -17.64
CA THR A 54 -4.25 11.47 -16.93
C THR A 54 -4.44 12.81 -16.23
N LYS A 55 -5.36 13.66 -16.70
CA LYS A 55 -5.66 14.93 -16.07
C LYS A 55 -6.36 14.72 -14.74
N LYS A 56 -7.36 13.82 -14.68
CA LYS A 56 -8.01 13.44 -13.42
C LYS A 56 -7.00 12.90 -12.40
N PHE A 57 -6.06 12.06 -12.83
CA PHE A 57 -4.97 11.59 -11.97
C PHE A 57 -4.13 12.77 -11.42
N GLN A 58 -3.64 13.64 -12.30
CA GLN A 58 -2.80 14.79 -11.92
C GLN A 58 -3.53 15.74 -10.97
N ASP A 59 -4.79 16.05 -11.25
CA ASP A 59 -5.60 16.95 -10.42
C ASP A 59 -5.82 16.37 -9.03
N ASN A 60 -6.09 15.05 -8.93
CA ASN A 60 -6.26 14.38 -7.63
C ASN A 60 -4.95 14.32 -6.83
N VAL A 61 -3.83 13.97 -7.47
CA VAL A 61 -2.51 13.96 -6.81
C VAL A 61 -2.14 15.35 -6.29
N LYS A 62 -2.35 16.40 -7.09
CA LYS A 62 -2.09 17.80 -6.66
C LYS A 62 -3.01 18.26 -5.53
N SER A 63 -4.24 17.76 -5.49
CA SER A 63 -5.22 18.09 -4.46
C SER A 63 -5.07 17.27 -3.18
N ALA A 64 -4.25 16.21 -3.20
CA ALA A 64 -4.05 15.34 -2.06
C ALA A 64 -3.42 16.15 -0.91
N LYS A 65 -4.09 16.16 0.23
CA LYS A 65 -3.63 16.86 1.41
C LYS A 65 -2.95 15.89 2.37
N ILE A 66 -1.97 16.43 3.09
CA ILE A 66 -1.22 15.71 4.11
C ILE A 66 -2.13 15.49 5.33
N SER A 67 -1.93 14.35 5.99
CA SER A 67 -2.50 13.99 7.29
C SER A 67 -1.35 13.53 8.20
N SER A 68 -1.62 13.21 9.46
CA SER A 68 -0.61 12.75 10.42
C SER A 68 -1.24 11.87 11.50
N ASN A 69 -0.45 10.95 12.03
CA ASN A 69 -0.72 10.07 13.17
C ASN A 69 0.29 10.35 14.32
N LEU A 70 0.30 9.51 15.36
CA LEU A 70 1.14 9.69 16.56
C LEU A 70 2.44 8.90 16.53
N ASP A 71 2.45 7.74 15.88
CA ASP A 71 3.56 6.81 15.83
C ASP A 71 4.26 6.77 14.47
N GLY A 72 5.39 6.07 14.40
CA GLY A 72 6.25 6.05 13.21
C GLY A 72 5.80 5.09 12.09
N PRO A 73 5.31 3.87 12.39
CA PRO A 73 4.73 3.01 11.37
C PRO A 73 3.36 3.52 10.88
N GLU A 74 2.99 3.14 9.67
CA GLU A 74 1.75 3.58 9.01
C GLU A 74 0.87 2.39 8.57
N GLY A 75 -0.38 2.70 8.19
CA GLY A 75 -1.41 1.74 7.78
C GLY A 75 -1.27 1.24 6.33
N SER A 76 -0.05 1.24 5.81
CA SER A 76 0.25 0.97 4.39
C SER A 76 -0.16 -0.45 3.96
N MET A 77 -0.10 -1.42 4.86
CA MET A 77 -0.48 -2.82 4.58
C MET A 77 -1.99 -3.00 4.38
N ASP A 78 -2.83 -2.27 5.11
CA ASP A 78 -4.29 -2.24 4.85
C ASP A 78 -4.56 -1.69 3.44
N ALA A 79 -3.91 -0.57 3.10
CA ALA A 79 -4.05 0.09 1.81
C ALA A 79 -3.59 -0.80 0.64
N LEU A 80 -2.42 -1.44 0.81
CA LEU A 80 -1.88 -2.39 -0.16
C LEU A 80 -2.86 -3.52 -0.42
N LEU A 81 -3.37 -4.15 0.65
CA LEU A 81 -4.33 -5.24 0.51
C LEU A 81 -5.61 -4.79 -0.20
N GLN A 82 -6.23 -3.68 0.22
CA GLN A 82 -7.47 -3.18 -0.39
C GLN A 82 -7.26 -2.82 -1.87
N ALA A 83 -6.13 -2.20 -2.21
CA ALA A 83 -5.79 -1.90 -3.61
C ALA A 83 -5.55 -3.16 -4.47
N VAL A 84 -5.18 -4.28 -3.84
CA VAL A 84 -4.98 -5.58 -4.50
C VAL A 84 -6.32 -6.31 -4.72
N VAL A 85 -7.20 -6.35 -3.71
CA VAL A 85 -8.40 -7.19 -3.73
C VAL A 85 -9.64 -6.51 -4.31
N CYS A 86 -9.74 -5.18 -4.23
CA CYS A 86 -10.89 -4.41 -4.75
C CYS A 86 -10.79 -4.18 -6.27
N ARG A 87 -10.87 -5.26 -7.05
CA ARG A 87 -10.62 -5.22 -8.50
C ARG A 87 -11.47 -4.22 -9.26
N ASP A 88 -12.76 -4.14 -8.94
CA ASP A 88 -13.71 -3.33 -9.68
C ASP A 88 -13.59 -1.85 -9.32
N GLU A 89 -13.43 -1.54 -8.03
CA GLU A 89 -13.25 -0.19 -7.51
C GLU A 89 -11.92 0.41 -7.97
N ILE A 90 -10.86 -0.39 -7.97
CA ILE A 90 -9.54 0.03 -8.45
C ILE A 90 -9.50 0.05 -9.98
N GLY A 91 -10.23 -0.83 -10.66
CA GLY A 91 -10.34 -0.90 -12.12
C GLY A 91 -9.23 -1.75 -12.77
N TRP A 92 -8.76 -2.80 -12.10
CA TRP A 92 -7.78 -3.72 -12.66
C TRP A 92 -8.34 -4.46 -13.88
N ARG A 93 -7.65 -4.41 -15.02
CA ARG A 93 -8.04 -5.17 -16.22
C ARG A 93 -7.60 -6.63 -16.11
N SER A 94 -8.43 -7.54 -16.62
CA SER A 94 -8.15 -8.98 -16.65
C SER A 94 -6.86 -9.32 -17.39
N GLN A 95 -6.67 -8.78 -18.60
CA GLN A 95 -5.47 -9.01 -19.41
C GLN A 95 -4.58 -7.75 -19.45
N ALA A 96 -3.83 -7.52 -18.38
CA ALA A 96 -2.86 -6.44 -18.32
C ALA A 96 -1.77 -6.75 -17.29
N ARG A 97 -0.57 -6.20 -17.52
CA ARG A 97 0.43 -6.06 -16.46
C ARG A 97 -0.11 -5.08 -15.41
N ARG A 98 -0.09 -5.49 -14.15
CA ARG A 98 -0.58 -4.72 -13.01
C ARG A 98 0.62 -4.30 -12.16
N LEU A 99 0.79 -2.99 -11.99
CA LEU A 99 1.85 -2.39 -11.20
C LEU A 99 1.22 -1.55 -10.10
N LEU A 100 1.56 -1.86 -8.86
CA LEU A 100 1.14 -1.11 -7.69
C LEU A 100 2.38 -0.48 -7.06
N LEU A 101 2.45 0.85 -7.14
CA LEU A 101 3.49 1.64 -6.50
C LEU A 101 3.00 2.07 -5.12
N LEU A 102 3.71 1.68 -4.08
CA LEU A 102 3.49 2.13 -2.71
C LEU A 102 4.66 3.02 -2.31
N SER A 103 4.38 4.31 -2.07
CA SER A 103 5.38 5.28 -1.65
C SER A 103 5.19 5.71 -0.20
N THR A 104 6.24 5.68 0.60
CA THR A 104 6.20 6.09 2.02
C THR A 104 7.61 6.35 2.57
N ASP A 105 7.71 7.20 3.58
CA ASP A 105 8.90 7.48 4.40
C ASP A 105 8.84 6.82 5.80
N GLY A 106 7.72 6.16 6.11
CA GLY A 106 7.44 5.48 7.37
C GLY A 106 7.60 3.96 7.31
N GLY A 107 7.61 3.35 8.50
CA GLY A 107 7.48 1.90 8.64
C GLY A 107 6.06 1.44 8.30
N PHE A 108 5.76 0.18 8.57
CA PHE A 108 4.40 -0.35 8.37
C PHE A 108 3.95 -1.18 9.57
N HIS A 109 2.68 -1.09 9.89
CA HIS A 109 2.04 -2.04 10.79
C HIS A 109 1.63 -3.33 10.07
N TYR A 110 1.60 -4.42 10.83
CA TYR A 110 1.21 -5.75 10.33
C TYR A 110 0.40 -6.50 11.39
N ALA A 111 -0.17 -7.64 11.00
CA ALA A 111 -1.02 -8.45 11.88
C ALA A 111 -0.42 -8.65 13.28
N GLY A 112 -1.21 -8.34 14.30
CA GLY A 112 -0.84 -8.32 15.71
C GLY A 112 -0.79 -6.91 16.29
N ASP A 113 -0.40 -5.90 15.50
CA ASP A 113 -0.22 -4.52 15.99
C ASP A 113 -1.56 -3.87 16.36
N GLY A 114 -2.65 -4.19 15.65
CA GLY A 114 -3.99 -3.66 15.92
C GLY A 114 -4.51 -4.00 17.32
N LYS A 115 -3.93 -5.00 17.99
CA LYS A 115 -4.27 -5.34 19.39
C LYS A 115 -4.04 -4.17 20.34
N LEU A 116 -3.08 -3.29 20.06
CA LEU A 116 -2.85 -2.07 20.85
C LEU A 116 -4.09 -1.16 20.88
N SER A 117 -4.91 -1.21 19.82
CA SER A 117 -6.17 -0.48 19.68
C SER A 117 -7.41 -1.34 19.97
N GLY A 118 -7.24 -2.55 20.50
CA GLY A 118 -8.33 -3.49 20.77
C GLY A 118 -8.87 -4.23 19.54
N LEU A 119 -8.19 -4.15 18.40
CA LEU A 119 -8.56 -4.89 17.19
C LEU A 119 -8.06 -6.33 17.31
N ILE A 120 -8.99 -7.23 17.64
CA ILE A 120 -8.71 -8.66 17.82
C ILE A 120 -9.21 -9.53 16.67
N VAL A 121 -10.00 -8.96 15.76
CA VAL A 121 -10.53 -9.65 14.59
C VAL A 121 -9.46 -9.62 13.50
N PRO A 122 -8.97 -10.77 13.02
CA PRO A 122 -8.00 -10.81 11.92
C PRO A 122 -8.57 -10.18 10.65
N ASN A 123 -7.69 -9.65 9.80
CA ASN A 123 -8.07 -9.22 8.46
C ASN A 123 -8.59 -10.42 7.64
N ASP A 124 -9.71 -10.26 6.92
CA ASP A 124 -10.33 -11.36 6.15
C ASP A 124 -9.77 -11.49 4.72
N GLY A 125 -8.98 -10.53 4.25
CA GLY A 125 -8.43 -10.56 2.90
C GLY A 125 -9.43 -10.18 1.80
N GLU A 126 -10.57 -9.57 2.15
CA GLU A 126 -11.64 -9.23 1.23
C GLU A 126 -11.76 -7.71 0.98
N CYS A 127 -12.49 -7.34 -0.08
CA CYS A 127 -12.70 -5.94 -0.42
C CYS A 127 -13.76 -5.28 0.46
N HIS A 128 -13.41 -4.12 1.03
CA HIS A 128 -14.25 -3.38 1.99
C HIS A 128 -14.31 -1.88 1.71
N LEU A 129 -14.25 -1.50 0.44
CA LEU A 129 -14.47 -0.12 0.01
C LEU A 129 -15.97 0.17 -0.09
N ASN A 130 -16.42 1.26 0.53
CA ASN A 130 -17.81 1.71 0.38
C ASN A 130 -18.03 2.48 -0.93
N SER A 131 -19.25 2.97 -1.14
CA SER A 131 -19.61 3.77 -2.32
C SER A 131 -18.87 5.12 -2.45
N ARG A 132 -18.09 5.51 -1.44
CA ARG A 132 -17.18 6.67 -1.46
C ARG A 132 -15.72 6.26 -1.57
N ASN A 133 -15.45 4.99 -1.91
CA ASN A 133 -14.13 4.40 -2.02
C ASN A 133 -13.27 4.51 -0.74
N LEU A 134 -13.91 4.60 0.43
CA LEU A 134 -13.23 4.60 1.73
C LEU A 134 -13.24 3.18 2.30
N TYR A 135 -12.09 2.74 2.83
CA TYR A 135 -11.97 1.47 3.52
C TYR A 135 -12.74 1.49 4.85
N THR A 136 -13.74 0.62 4.95
CA THR A 136 -14.71 0.59 6.06
C THR A 136 -14.24 -0.24 7.25
N HIS A 137 -13.35 -1.21 7.04
CA HIS A 137 -12.93 -2.16 8.08
C HIS A 137 -11.65 -1.74 8.80
N SER A 138 -11.12 -0.55 8.52
CA SER A 138 -9.93 0.02 9.17
C SER A 138 -10.00 -0.01 10.70
N THR A 139 -11.18 0.22 11.27
CA THR A 139 -11.41 0.20 12.72
C THR A 139 -12.14 -1.05 13.22
N LEU A 140 -12.28 -2.07 12.37
CA LEU A 140 -13.02 -3.31 12.67
C LEU A 140 -12.10 -4.54 12.66
N GLN A 141 -11.08 -4.53 11.81
CA GLN A 141 -10.13 -5.63 11.64
C GLN A 141 -8.71 -5.16 11.92
N ASP A 142 -7.86 -6.08 12.37
CA ASP A 142 -6.41 -5.91 12.47
C ASP A 142 -5.78 -5.66 11.08
N TYR A 143 -4.52 -5.25 11.05
CA TYR A 143 -3.74 -5.18 9.81
C TYR A 143 -3.59 -6.58 9.21
N PRO A 144 -3.43 -6.71 7.89
CA PRO A 144 -3.15 -8.00 7.28
C PRO A 144 -1.74 -8.49 7.63
N SER A 145 -1.58 -9.82 7.66
CA SER A 145 -0.26 -10.41 7.74
C SER A 145 0.48 -10.30 6.40
N ILE A 146 1.81 -10.36 6.43
CA ILE A 146 2.64 -10.38 5.22
C ILE A 146 2.25 -11.55 4.31
N SER A 147 1.96 -12.72 4.89
CA SER A 147 1.54 -13.90 4.13
C SER A 147 0.18 -13.71 3.43
N GLN A 148 -0.80 -13.07 4.08
CA GLN A 148 -2.07 -12.74 3.44
C GLN A 148 -1.90 -11.77 2.27
N VAL A 149 -1.06 -10.74 2.45
CA VAL A 149 -0.72 -9.82 1.37
C VAL A 149 -0.05 -10.55 0.21
N ASN A 150 0.96 -11.38 0.49
CA ASN A 150 1.65 -12.17 -0.53
C ASN A 150 0.66 -13.05 -1.32
N GLN A 151 -0.20 -13.80 -0.63
CA GLN A 151 -1.20 -14.65 -1.26
C GLN A 151 -2.10 -13.84 -2.20
N LYS A 152 -2.67 -12.73 -1.72
CA LYS A 152 -3.59 -11.91 -2.53
C LYS A 152 -2.87 -11.21 -3.67
N VAL A 153 -1.61 -10.81 -3.50
CA VAL A 153 -0.78 -10.25 -4.59
C VAL A 153 -0.59 -11.28 -5.71
N GLN A 154 -0.31 -12.54 -5.36
CA GLN A 154 -0.17 -13.65 -6.32
C GLN A 154 -1.50 -13.98 -7.02
N ASP A 155 -2.58 -14.17 -6.26
CA ASP A 155 -3.93 -14.44 -6.80
C ASP A 155 -4.38 -13.35 -7.78
N ASN A 156 -3.90 -12.13 -7.56
CA ASN A 156 -4.20 -10.97 -8.40
C ASN A 156 -3.12 -10.62 -9.41
N GLN A 157 -2.01 -11.36 -9.49
CA GLN A 157 -0.94 -11.15 -10.45
C GLN A 157 -0.46 -9.68 -10.48
N ILE A 158 -0.31 -9.08 -9.29
CA ILE A 158 0.13 -7.70 -9.13
C ILE A 158 1.62 -7.67 -8.87
N ASN A 159 2.34 -6.76 -9.52
CA ASN A 159 3.73 -6.49 -9.21
C ASN A 159 3.79 -5.26 -8.30
N VAL A 160 4.38 -5.40 -7.12
CA VAL A 160 4.43 -4.34 -6.12
C VAL A 160 5.80 -3.65 -6.16
N ILE A 161 5.80 -2.32 -6.12
CA ILE A 161 7.01 -1.52 -6.03
C ILE A 161 6.91 -0.67 -4.77
N PHE A 162 7.78 -0.94 -3.80
CA PHE A 162 7.96 -0.11 -2.62
C PHE A 162 8.96 1.00 -2.95
N ALA A 163 8.48 2.23 -3.10
CA ALA A 163 9.32 3.40 -3.30
C ALA A 163 9.47 4.14 -1.97
N VAL A 164 10.58 3.92 -1.27
CA VAL A 164 10.73 4.35 0.13
C VAL A 164 11.99 5.16 0.34
N THR A 165 12.00 6.02 1.35
CA THR A 165 13.18 6.81 1.72
C THR A 165 14.35 5.92 2.17
N GLU A 166 15.56 6.45 2.12
CA GLU A 166 16.81 5.72 2.40
C GLU A 166 16.79 4.96 3.74
N ASN A 167 16.27 5.59 4.79
CA ASN A 167 16.17 5.00 6.13
C ASN A 167 15.21 3.80 6.21
N GLN A 168 14.22 3.71 5.31
CA GLN A 168 13.27 2.61 5.26
C GLN A 168 13.67 1.51 4.28
N LEU A 169 14.59 1.78 3.36
CA LEU A 169 14.96 0.85 2.29
C LEU A 169 15.33 -0.55 2.79
N PRO A 170 16.18 -0.74 3.82
CA PRO A 170 16.54 -2.09 4.29
C PRO A 170 15.34 -2.90 4.79
N VAL A 171 14.35 -2.23 5.40
CA VAL A 171 13.13 -2.85 5.92
C VAL A 171 12.25 -3.32 4.76
N TYR A 172 12.04 -2.47 3.77
CA TYR A 172 11.22 -2.82 2.60
C TYR A 172 11.92 -3.77 1.63
N GLU A 173 13.25 -3.82 1.57
CA GLU A 173 13.98 -4.92 0.91
C GLU A 173 13.77 -6.26 1.62
N GLY A 174 13.68 -6.25 2.95
CA GLY A 174 13.24 -7.40 3.74
C GLY A 174 11.82 -7.84 3.35
N LEU A 175 10.87 -6.90 3.34
CA LEU A 175 9.48 -7.17 2.99
C LEU A 175 9.32 -7.65 1.54
N ALA A 176 10.02 -7.05 0.58
CA ALA A 176 9.96 -7.41 -0.83
C ALA A 176 10.44 -8.85 -1.08
N ARG A 177 11.34 -9.39 -0.26
CA ARG A 177 11.75 -10.81 -0.35
C ARG A 177 10.67 -11.79 0.10
N LEU A 178 9.67 -11.33 0.85
CA LEU A 178 8.56 -12.14 1.36
C LEU A 178 7.29 -12.05 0.49
N ILE A 179 7.24 -11.10 -0.45
CA ILE A 179 6.10 -10.87 -1.33
C ILE A 179 6.55 -11.13 -2.77
N ASP A 180 6.00 -12.15 -3.39
CA ASP A 180 6.33 -12.52 -4.75
C ASP A 180 5.94 -11.42 -5.74
N GLY A 181 6.87 -11.06 -6.64
CA GLY A 181 6.67 -9.96 -7.58
C GLY A 181 6.80 -8.57 -6.96
N ALA A 182 7.25 -8.47 -5.70
CA ALA A 182 7.59 -7.20 -5.07
C ALA A 182 9.05 -6.80 -5.31
N SER A 183 9.28 -5.49 -5.31
CA SER A 183 10.62 -4.89 -5.34
C SER A 183 10.63 -3.66 -4.43
N ALA A 184 11.80 -3.30 -3.91
CA ALA A 184 12.00 -2.06 -3.18
C ALA A 184 13.01 -1.18 -3.94
N ALA A 185 12.79 0.13 -3.91
CA ALA A 185 13.69 1.10 -4.50
C ALA A 185 13.68 2.41 -3.70
N MET A 186 14.83 3.08 -3.69
CA MET A 186 15.01 4.32 -2.95
C MET A 186 14.27 5.48 -3.64
N LEU A 187 13.33 6.09 -2.92
CA LEU A 187 12.68 7.35 -3.27
C LEU A 187 13.53 8.50 -2.71
N SER A 188 13.81 9.51 -3.54
CA SER A 188 14.44 10.74 -3.04
C SER A 188 13.50 11.48 -2.08
N ASN A 189 14.04 12.25 -1.14
CA ASN A 189 13.22 12.96 -0.15
C ASN A 189 12.22 13.94 -0.78
N ASP A 190 12.51 14.44 -1.99
CA ASP A 190 11.63 15.30 -2.78
C ASP A 190 10.77 14.51 -3.80
N SER A 191 10.87 13.18 -3.80
CA SER A 191 10.22 12.25 -4.74
C SER A 191 10.52 12.51 -6.22
N SER A 192 11.55 13.29 -6.54
CA SER A 192 11.92 13.67 -7.92
C SER A 192 12.27 12.49 -8.81
N ASN A 193 12.73 11.38 -8.24
CA ASN A 193 13.11 10.17 -9.00
C ASN A 193 11.95 9.17 -9.23
N ILE A 194 10.71 9.49 -8.85
CA ILE A 194 9.60 8.52 -8.93
C ILE A 194 9.31 8.04 -10.36
N VAL A 195 9.48 8.91 -11.36
CA VAL A 195 9.20 8.56 -12.76
C VAL A 195 10.24 7.57 -13.28
N SER A 196 11.53 7.80 -13.00
CA SER A 196 12.59 6.88 -13.40
C SER A 196 12.45 5.54 -12.68
N LEU A 197 12.10 5.54 -11.39
CA LEU A 197 11.84 4.31 -10.63
C LEU A 197 10.76 3.43 -11.29
N VAL A 198 9.62 4.02 -11.64
CA VAL A 198 8.54 3.27 -12.30
C VAL A 198 8.97 2.75 -13.67
N TYR A 199 9.71 3.55 -14.43
CA TYR A 199 10.22 3.17 -15.74
C TYR A 199 11.21 1.99 -15.65
N ASP A 200 12.16 2.06 -14.74
CA ASP A 200 13.20 1.03 -14.56
C ASP A 200 12.59 -0.29 -14.08
N GLN A 201 11.64 -0.24 -13.13
CA GLN A 201 10.94 -1.45 -12.68
C GLN A 201 10.04 -2.04 -13.77
N TYR A 202 9.36 -1.21 -14.56
CA TYR A 202 8.59 -1.69 -15.71
C TYR A 202 9.49 -2.41 -16.73
N ASN A 203 10.68 -1.87 -17.00
CA ASN A 203 11.62 -2.50 -17.91
C ASN A 203 12.16 -3.81 -17.35
N LYS A 204 12.50 -3.87 -16.06
CA LYS A 204 12.93 -5.09 -15.38
C LYS A 204 11.87 -6.20 -15.49
N ILE A 205 10.61 -5.88 -15.19
CA ILE A 205 9.48 -6.83 -15.28
C ILE A 205 9.15 -7.19 -16.73
N SER A 206 9.45 -6.34 -17.71
CA SER A 206 9.21 -6.64 -19.14
C SER A 206 10.31 -7.45 -19.81
N SER A 207 11.49 -7.48 -19.21
CA SER A 207 12.66 -8.22 -19.70
C SER A 207 12.93 -9.52 -18.94
N SER A 208 12.27 -9.77 -17.80
CA SER A 208 12.42 -11.01 -17.03
C SER A 208 11.28 -11.99 -17.26
N ILE A 209 11.63 -13.29 -17.26
CA ILE A 209 10.67 -14.40 -17.15
C ILE A 209 11.08 -15.18 -15.91
N GLU A 210 10.12 -15.37 -15.01
CA GLU A 210 10.29 -16.19 -13.82
C GLU A 210 9.31 -17.36 -13.90
N MET A 211 9.83 -18.59 -13.85
CA MET A 211 9.01 -19.80 -13.78
C MET A 211 8.84 -20.20 -12.32
N LYS A 212 7.58 -20.35 -11.89
CA LYS A 212 7.20 -20.79 -10.55
C LYS A 212 6.18 -21.91 -10.66
N ASP A 213 6.14 -22.75 -9.63
CA ASP A 213 5.11 -23.73 -9.41
C ASP A 213 4.66 -23.69 -7.95
N ASN A 214 3.62 -24.47 -7.65
CA ASN A 214 3.02 -24.60 -6.33
C ASN A 214 3.06 -26.06 -5.83
N HIS A 215 4.11 -26.83 -6.17
CA HIS A 215 4.22 -28.21 -5.75
C HIS A 215 4.43 -28.36 -4.25
N ILE A 216 4.07 -29.52 -3.71
CA ILE A 216 4.33 -29.88 -2.32
C ILE A 216 5.75 -30.43 -2.23
N GLU A 217 6.63 -29.74 -1.51
CA GLU A 217 8.00 -30.18 -1.26
C GLU A 217 8.03 -31.62 -0.71
N GLY A 218 8.90 -32.45 -1.28
CA GLY A 218 9.09 -33.84 -0.87
C GLY A 218 8.14 -34.86 -1.51
N LEU A 219 7.09 -34.43 -2.22
CA LEU A 219 6.22 -35.32 -3.02
C LEU A 219 6.59 -35.33 -4.50
N LEU A 220 7.10 -34.21 -5.02
CA LEU A 220 7.45 -34.03 -6.42
C LEU A 220 8.75 -33.23 -6.51
N ASP A 221 9.69 -33.64 -7.36
CA ASP A 221 10.91 -32.87 -7.66
C ASP A 221 10.74 -32.21 -9.03
N ILE A 222 10.58 -30.88 -9.05
CA ILE A 222 10.44 -30.10 -10.27
C ILE A 222 11.77 -29.41 -10.59
N LYS A 223 12.28 -29.63 -11.81
CA LYS A 223 13.49 -28.99 -12.32
C LYS A 223 13.19 -28.18 -13.55
N TYR A 224 13.62 -26.92 -13.53
CA TYR A 224 13.53 -25.99 -14.65
C TYR A 224 14.83 -25.97 -15.42
N PHE A 225 14.74 -25.96 -16.75
CA PHE A 225 15.88 -25.79 -17.65
C PHE A 225 15.61 -24.60 -18.56
N SER A 226 16.60 -23.73 -18.70
CA SER A 226 16.61 -22.63 -19.68
C SER A 226 17.88 -22.76 -20.51
N SER A 227 17.75 -22.59 -21.83
CA SER A 227 18.86 -22.62 -22.81
C SER A 227 19.22 -21.24 -23.29
#